data_AF-D4XH05-F1
#
_entry.id   AF-D4XH05-F1
#
_cell.length_a   1.000
_cell.length_b   1.000
_cell.length_c   1.000
_cell.angle_alpha   90.00
_cell.angle_beta   90.00
_cell.angle_gamma   90.00
#
_symmetry.space_group_name_H-M   'P 1'
#
loop_
_entity.id
_entity.type
_entity.pdbx_description
1 polymer ?
#
loop_
_entity_poly.entity_id
_entity_poly.type
_entity_poly.pdbx_seq_one_letter_code
_entity_poly.pdbx_strand_id
1 'polypeptide(L)' 'MLQDDLLAKMIMQTAPSRRFEDWAEVLAEFADCLSQISPRLTRAEYERLLNVGASFYRTLARAEDYRRSSVHGD' A
#
# COMPACT_ATOMS: atom_id res chain seq x y z
N MET A 1 20.66 6.59 1.99
CA MET A 1 19.66 7.03 0.99
C MET A 1 18.78 8.06 1.66
N LEU A 2 18.66 9.26 1.08
CA LEU A 2 17.72 10.23 1.63
C LEU A 2 16.29 9.73 1.40
N GLN A 3 15.36 10.13 2.27
CA GLN A 3 13.94 9.79 2.17
C GLN A 3 13.36 10.14 0.78
N ASP A 4 13.83 11.24 0.19
CA ASP A 4 13.42 11.71 -1.13
C ASP A 4 13.86 10.77 -2.25
N ASP A 5 15.04 10.14 -2.13
CA ASP A 5 15.53 9.15 -3.10
C ASP A 5 14.66 7.88 -3.09
N LEU A 6 14.20 7.47 -1.91
CA LEU A 6 13.30 6.33 -1.76
C LEU A 6 11.94 6.62 -2.37
N LEU A 7 11.39 7.80 -2.11
CA LEU A 7 10.12 8.21 -2.68
C LEU A 7 10.19 8.27 -4.21
N ALA A 8 11.24 8.90 -4.77
CA ALA A 8 11.44 8.96 -6.21
C ALA A 8 11.51 7.55 -6.83
N LYS A 9 12.23 6.62 -6.18
CA LYS A 9 12.29 5.21 -6.61
C LYS A 9 10.92 4.55 -6.56
N MET A 10 10.13 4.75 -5.49
CA MET A 10 8.78 4.18 -5.40
C MET A 10 7.85 4.69 -6.51
N ILE A 11 7.98 5.96 -6.91
CA ILE A 11 7.19 6.55 -7.99
C ILE A 11 7.61 6.01 -9.36
N MET A 12 8.91 5.85 -9.59
CA MET A 12 9.45 5.41 -10.88
C MET A 12 9.43 3.88 -11.06
N GLN A 13 9.33 3.12 -9.96
CA GLN A 13 9.35 1.67 -10.00
C GLN A 13 8.15 1.16 -10.79
N THR A 14 8.42 0.44 -11.87
CA THR A 14 7.36 -0.24 -12.61
C THR A 14 6.87 -1.41 -11.77
N ALA A 15 5.56 -1.44 -11.51
CA ALA A 15 4.86 -2.53 -10.85
C ALA A 15 3.66 -2.94 -11.71
N PRO A 16 3.19 -4.20 -11.62
CA PRO A 16 1.98 -4.62 -12.30
C PRO A 16 0.81 -3.70 -11.97
N SER A 17 0.19 -3.14 -13.00
CA SER A 17 -1.04 -2.36 -12.83
C SER A 17 -2.18 -3.33 -12.54
N ARG A 18 -2.70 -3.32 -11.30
CA ARG A 18 -3.88 -4.09 -10.93
C ARG A 18 -5.14 -3.29 -11.15
N ARG A 19 -6.27 -3.96 -11.26
CA ARG A 19 -7.54 -3.26 -11.28
C ARG A 19 -7.80 -2.67 -9.91
N PHE A 20 -8.57 -1.59 -9.89
CA PHE A 20 -9.05 -0.94 -8.66
C PHE A 20 -9.94 -1.85 -7.79
N GLU A 21 -10.33 -3.01 -8.27
CA GLU A 21 -11.14 -3.99 -7.55
C GLU A 21 -10.27 -5.04 -6.83
N ASP A 22 -8.97 -5.13 -7.16
CA ASP A 22 -8.05 -6.16 -6.68
C ASP A 22 -7.26 -5.69 -5.43
N TRP A 23 -7.75 -4.69 -4.70
CA TRP A 23 -7.04 -4.10 -3.54
C TRP A 23 -6.74 -5.12 -2.44
N ALA A 24 -7.61 -6.11 -2.24
CA ALA A 24 -7.40 -7.18 -1.29
C ALA A 24 -6.15 -8.01 -1.65
N GLU A 25 -5.90 -8.22 -2.95
CA GLU A 25 -4.74 -8.97 -3.43
C GLU A 25 -3.44 -8.17 -3.26
N VAL A 26 -3.47 -6.85 -3.50
CA VAL A 26 -2.32 -5.97 -3.21
C VAL A 26 -1.95 -6.02 -1.74
N LEU A 27 -2.95 -5.98 -0.85
CA LEU A 27 -2.72 -6.04 0.60
C LEU A 27 -2.21 -7.42 1.03
N ALA A 28 -2.71 -8.49 0.40
CA ALA A 28 -2.23 -9.84 0.64
C ALA A 28 -0.75 -10.00 0.27
N GLU A 29 -0.31 -9.43 -0.86
CA GLU A 29 1.11 -9.46 -1.25
C GLU A 29 2.00 -8.62 -0.35
N PHE A 30 1.51 -7.47 0.11
CA PHE A 30 2.21 -6.69 1.13
C PHE A 30 2.36 -7.51 2.44
N ALA A 31 1.30 -8.19 2.87
CA ALA A 31 1.32 -9.02 4.07
C ALA A 31 2.25 -10.23 3.92
N ASP A 32 2.30 -10.85 2.75
CA ASP A 32 3.24 -11.93 2.45
C ASP A 32 4.68 -11.44 2.49
N CYS A 33 5.00 -10.33 1.80
CA CYS A 33 6.31 -9.68 1.86
C CYS A 33 6.72 -9.36 3.31
N LEU A 34 5.80 -8.78 4.09
CA LEU A 34 6.05 -8.43 5.48
C LEU A 34 6.29 -9.68 6.34
N SER A 35 5.57 -10.77 6.08
CA SER A 35 5.75 -12.04 6.79
C SER A 35 7.14 -12.64 6.51
N GLN A 36 7.61 -12.58 5.27
CA GLN A 36 8.94 -13.08 4.87
C GLN A 36 10.09 -12.30 5.54
N ILE A 37 9.95 -10.98 5.68
CA ILE A 37 10.97 -10.15 6.31
C ILE A 37 10.82 -10.02 7.82
N SER A 38 9.66 -10.39 8.39
CA SER A 38 9.35 -10.24 9.81
C SER A 38 10.39 -10.82 10.78
N PRO A 39 11.08 -11.95 10.50
CA PRO A 39 12.09 -12.48 11.44
C PRO A 39 13.32 -11.58 11.58
N ARG A 40 13.52 -10.63 10.65
CA ARG A 40 14.64 -9.68 10.64
C ARG A 40 14.26 -8.32 11.23
N LEU A 41 13.00 -8.13 11.59
CA LEU A 41 12.48 -6.88 12.12
C LEU A 41 12.38 -6.94 13.63
N THR A 42 12.65 -5.81 14.28
CA THR A 42 12.19 -5.61 15.65
C THR A 42 10.66 -5.52 15.66
N ARG A 43 10.06 -5.80 16.83
CA ARG A 43 8.61 -5.65 17.02
C ARG A 43 8.11 -4.24 16.65
N ALA A 44 8.86 -3.20 17.02
CA ALA A 44 8.49 -1.82 16.73
C ALA A 44 8.53 -1.50 15.23
N GLU A 45 9.51 -2.03 14.50
CA GLU A 45 9.59 -1.88 13.04
C GLU A 45 8.45 -2.62 12.34
N TYR A 46 8.15 -3.85 12.79
CA TYR A 46 7.03 -4.63 12.28
C TYR A 46 5.70 -3.91 12.48
N GLU A 47 5.42 -3.43 13.70
CA GLU A 47 4.20 -2.68 14.02
C GLU A 47 4.11 -1.38 13.21
N ARG A 48 5.24 -0.67 13.02
CA ARG A 48 5.27 0.55 12.19
C ARG A 48 4.96 0.24 10.72
N LEU A 49 5.54 -0.81 10.15
CA LEU A 49 5.27 -1.22 8.77
C LEU A 49 3.81 -1.66 8.58
N LEU A 50 3.27 -2.40 9.54
CA LEU A 50 1.86 -2.80 9.54
C LEU A 50 0.93 -1.57 9.54
N ASN A 51 1.22 -0.59 10.40
CA ASN A 51 0.44 0.65 10.48
C ASN A 51 0.50 1.49 9.19
N VAL A 52 1.66 1.57 8.56
CA VAL A 52 1.84 2.26 7.27
C VAL A 52 1.08 1.53 6.15
N GLY A 53 1.18 0.20 6.06
CA GLY A 53 0.44 -0.60 5.09
C GLY A 53 -1.08 -0.46 5.24
N ALA A 54 -1.60 -0.48 6.47
CA ALA A 54 -3.00 -0.24 6.75
C ALA A 54 -3.46 1.18 6.36
N SER A 55 -2.60 2.18 6.53
CA SER A 55 -2.87 3.56 6.13
C SER A 55 -2.95 3.73 4.61
N PHE A 56 -2.05 3.07 3.86
CA PHE A 56 -2.13 3.01 2.40
C PHE A 56 -3.45 2.39 1.94
N TYR A 57 -3.81 1.21 2.47
CA TYR A 57 -5.05 0.53 2.12
C TYR A 57 -6.29 1.42 2.34
N ARG A 58 -6.42 2.01 3.53
CA ARG A 58 -7.59 2.87 3.86
C ARG A 58 -7.66 4.11 2.97
N THR A 59 -6.52 4.70 2.64
CA THR A 59 -6.46 5.88 1.76
C THR A 59 -6.93 5.52 0.35
N LEU A 60 -6.48 4.38 -0.18
CA LEU A 60 -6.84 3.92 -1.51
C LEU A 60 -8.31 3.46 -1.59
N ALA A 61 -8.78 2.72 -0.58
CA ALA A 61 -10.19 2.34 -0.47
C ALA A 61 -11.11 3.57 -0.46
N ARG A 62 -10.77 4.60 0.33
CA ARG A 62 -11.51 5.86 0.36
C ARG A 62 -11.48 6.60 -0.98
N ALA A 63 -10.36 6.59 -1.69
CA ALA A 63 -10.25 7.21 -3.01
C ALA A 63 -11.12 6.49 -4.05
N GLU A 64 -11.19 5.16 -3.98
CA GLU A 64 -12.08 4.36 -4.84
C GLU A 64 -13.56 4.61 -4.51
N ASP A 65 -13.93 4.65 -3.22
CA ASP A 65 -15.29 4.98 -2.78
C ASP A 65 -15.70 6.38 -3.25
N TYR A 66 -14.78 7.36 -3.16
CA TYR A 66 -14.98 8.70 -3.68
C TYR A 66 -15.22 8.68 -5.20
N ARG A 67 -14.37 7.97 -5.96
CA ARG A 67 -14.49 7.84 -7.42
C ARG A 67 -15.83 7.20 -7.82
N ARG A 68 -16.26 6.14 -7.12
CA ARG A 68 -17.55 5.48 -7.36
C ARG A 68 -18.71 6.41 -7.06
N SER A 69 -18.66 7.12 -5.94
CA SER A 69 -19.72 8.04 -5.53
C SER A 69 -19.81 9.27 -6.45
N SER A 70 -18.69 9.80 -6.92
CA SER A 70 -18.66 10.92 -7.86
C SER A 70 -19.15 10.55 -9.26
N VAL A 71 -18.99 9.30 -9.69
CA VAL A 71 -19.53 8.82 -10.99
C VAL A 71 -21.06 8.65 -10.94
N HIS A 72 -21.66 8.59 -9.75
CA HIS A 72 -23.12 8.52 -9.57
C HIS A 72 -23.75 9.87 -9.24
N GLY A 73 -22.97 10.97 -9.26
CA GLY A 73 -23.42 12.33 -8.97
C GLY A 73 -23.07 13.30 -10.09
N ASP A 74 -23.71 13.13 -11.26
CA ASP A 74 -24.18 14.12 -12.25
C ASP A 74 -24.42 13.45 -13.62
#